data_AF-A0A0P7B913-F1
#
_entry.id   AF-A0A0P7B913-F1
#
_cell.length_a   1.000
_cell.length_b   1.000
_cell.length_c   1.000
_cell.angle_alpha   90.00
_cell.angle_beta   90.00
_cell.angle_gamma   90.00
#
_symmetry.space_group_name_H-M   'P 1'
#
loop_
_entity.id
_entity.type
_entity.pdbx_description
1 polymer ?
#
loop_
_entity_poly.entity_id
_entity_poly.type
_entity_poly.pdbx_seq_one_letter_code
_entity_poly.pdbx_strand_id
1 'polypeptide(L)' 'MGGGAKVPYPKHVWSPAGGWYAQPTNWRANTFIAGAVMLSIVAVTWNFSAGRETWARKPEPGQWHPSR' A
#
# COMPACT_ATOMS: atom_id res chain seq x y z
N MET A 1 -18.36 -11.29 10.74
CA MET A 1 -17.33 -10.96 11.74
C MET A 1 -18.03 -10.41 12.97
N GLY A 2 -18.17 -11.22 14.02
CA GLY A 2 -18.78 -10.79 15.28
C GLY A 2 -17.68 -10.36 16.25
N GLY A 3 -17.61 -9.07 16.57
CA GLY A 3 -16.76 -8.61 17.66
C GLY A 3 -17.40 -9.08 18.97
N GLY A 4 -16.66 -9.84 19.78
CA GLY A 4 -17.07 -10.19 21.13
C GLY A 4 -17.32 -8.95 22.00
N ALA A 5 -17.74 -9.16 23.25
CA ALA A 5 -18.05 -8.06 24.17
C ALA A 5 -16.88 -7.06 24.24
N LYS A 6 -17.16 -5.77 23.97
CA LYS A 6 -16.17 -4.70 24.05
C LYS A 6 -15.95 -4.33 25.51
N VAL A 7 -14.72 -4.41 25.99
CA VAL A 7 -14.33 -3.93 27.32
C VAL A 7 -14.38 -2.39 27.32
N PRO A 8 -14.81 -1.73 28.42
CA PRO A 8 -14.74 -0.27 28.55
C PRO A 8 -13.32 0.26 28.32
N TYR A 9 -13.20 1.40 27.66
CA TYR A 9 -11.93 2.05 27.33
C TYR A 9 -12.09 3.58 27.35
N PRO A 10 -11.01 4.34 27.62
CA PRO A 10 -11.07 5.80 27.67
C PRO A 10 -11.34 6.40 26.28
N LYS A 11 -12.35 7.27 26.18
CA LYS A 11 -12.80 7.85 24.89
C LYS A 11 -11.97 9.03 24.40
N HIS A 12 -11.24 9.68 25.31
CA HIS A 12 -10.50 10.91 25.02
C HIS A 12 -9.02 10.68 24.76
N VAL A 13 -8.55 9.43 24.78
CA VAL A 13 -7.17 9.08 24.45
C VAL A 13 -7.04 8.96 22.93
N TRP A 14 -6.03 9.61 22.37
CA TRP A 14 -5.72 9.57 20.95
C TRP A 14 -4.36 8.92 20.72
N SER A 15 -4.25 8.15 19.64
CA SER A 15 -3.00 7.61 19.13
C SER A 15 -3.05 7.60 17.59
N PRO A 16 -1.89 7.81 16.92
CA PRO A 16 -1.83 7.87 15.46
C PRO A 16 -2.26 6.55 14.78
N ALA A 17 -2.06 5.40 15.44
CA ALA A 17 -2.47 4.10 14.93
C ALA A 17 -3.96 3.78 15.18
N GLY A 18 -4.67 4.66 15.89
CA GLY A 18 -6.03 4.43 16.40
C GLY A 18 -6.03 4.05 17.88
N GLY A 19 -7.14 3.46 18.33
CA GLY A 19 -7.34 3.05 19.72
C GLY A 19 -8.11 1.73 19.81
N TRP A 20 -8.81 1.51 20.91
CA TRP A 20 -9.57 0.30 21.14
C TRP A 20 -10.74 0.16 20.16
N TYR A 21 -10.74 -0.96 19.41
CA TYR A 21 -11.79 -1.33 18.45
C TYR A 21 -12.09 -0.23 17.42
N ALA A 22 -11.05 0.43 16.91
CA ALA A 22 -11.17 1.51 15.93
C ALA A 22 -11.87 1.01 14.65
N GLN A 23 -13.08 1.52 14.41
CA GLN A 23 -13.86 1.24 13.20
C GLN A 23 -14.51 2.54 12.73
N PRO A 24 -13.72 3.46 12.14
CA PRO A 24 -14.25 4.73 11.68
C PRO A 24 -15.25 4.52 10.55
N THR A 25 -16.30 5.34 10.50
CA THR A 25 -17.36 5.26 9.47
C THR A 25 -16.80 5.31 8.05
N ASN A 26 -15.70 6.05 7.85
CA ASN A 26 -15.10 6.31 6.54
C ASN A 26 -13.93 5.37 6.20
N TRP A 27 -13.78 4.22 6.87
CA TRP A 27 -12.63 3.33 6.69
C TRP A 27 -12.37 2.97 5.21
N ARG A 28 -13.44 2.73 4.42
CA ARG A 28 -13.33 2.36 3.00
C ARG A 28 -12.67 3.44 2.16
N ALA A 29 -13.14 4.68 2.31
CA ALA A 29 -12.61 5.82 1.59
C ALA A 29 -11.15 6.09 1.99
N ASN A 30 -10.85 6.03 3.29
CA ASN A 30 -9.48 6.22 3.79
C ASN A 30 -8.52 5.15 3.26
N THR A 31 -8.94 3.87 3.24
CA THR A 31 -8.14 2.78 2.66
C THR A 31 -7.95 2.96 1.16
N PHE A 32 -8.99 3.39 0.43
CA PHE A 32 -8.88 3.67 -1.00
C PHE A 32 -7.88 4.78 -1.29
N ILE A 33 -7.94 5.89 -0.54
CA ILE A 33 -6.99 7.00 -0.67
C ILE A 33 -5.57 6.54 -0.36
N ALA A 34 -5.36 5.80 0.74
CA ALA A 34 -4.04 5.27 1.08
C ALA A 34 -3.48 4.36 -0.01
N GLY A 35 -4.32 3.48 -0.56
CA GLY A 35 -3.95 2.61 -1.69
C GLY A 35 -3.61 3.40 -2.95
N ALA A 36 -4.42 4.41 -3.30
CA ALA A 36 -4.17 5.26 -4.47
C ALA A 36 -2.84 6.02 -4.35
N VAL A 37 -2.53 6.56 -3.18
CA VAL A 37 -1.26 7.24 -2.92
C VAL A 37 -0.09 6.27 -3.07
N MET A 38 -0.16 5.10 -2.44
CA MET A 38 0.89 4.06 -2.56
C MET A 38 1.12 3.66 -4.02
N LEU A 39 0.05 3.39 -4.77
CA LEU A 39 0.12 3.03 -6.18
C LEU A 39 0.75 4.14 -7.02
N SER A 40 0.40 5.40 -6.75
CA SER A 40 0.96 6.55 -7.48
C SER A 40 2.47 6.68 -7.26
N ILE A 41 2.94 6.51 -6.01
CA ILE A 41 4.36 6.56 -5.68
C ILE A 41 5.12 5.44 -6.40
N VAL A 42 4.60 4.22 -6.36
CA VAL A 42 5.19 3.07 -7.05
C VAL A 42 5.26 3.32 -8.56
N ALA A 43 4.18 3.77 -9.18
CA ALA A 43 4.13 4.01 -10.62
C ALA A 43 5.12 5.09 -11.08
N VAL A 44 5.19 6.21 -10.34
CA VAL A 44 6.13 7.30 -10.65
C VAL A 44 7.58 6.83 -10.48
N THR A 45 7.88 6.16 -9.37
CA THR A 45 9.23 5.67 -9.07
C THR A 45 9.67 4.63 -10.09
N TRP A 46 8.77 3.72 -10.47
CA TRP A 46 9.01 2.73 -11.51
C TRP A 46 9.35 3.38 -12.84
N ASN A 47 8.51 4.32 -13.30
CA ASN A 47 8.71 5.01 -14.58
C ASN A 47 10.05 5.79 -14.58
N PHE A 48 10.31 6.53 -13.50
CA PHE A 48 11.55 7.27 -13.31
C PHE A 48 12.80 6.37 -13.36
N SER A 49 12.73 5.19 -12.73
CA SER A 49 13.79 4.19 -12.71
C SER A 49 13.99 3.57 -14.09
N ALA A 50 12.91 3.10 -14.72
CA ALA A 50 12.94 2.48 -16.04
C ALA A 50 13.51 3.41 -17.12
N GLY A 51 13.23 4.72 -17.04
CA GLY A 51 13.80 5.71 -17.96
C GLY A 51 15.30 5.98 -17.78
N ARG A 52 15.87 5.62 -16.62
CA ARG A 52 17.31 5.76 -16.31
C ARG A 52 18.07 4.46 -16.45
N GLU A 53 17.37 3.37 -16.67
CA GLU A 53 17.98 2.06 -16.73
C GLU A 53 18.81 1.94 -18.02
N THR A 54 20.14 1.94 -17.85
CA THR A 54 21.08 1.66 -18.93
C THR A 54 21.43 0.18 -18.90
N TRP A 55 21.14 -0.51 -20.00
CA TRP A 55 21.42 -1.92 -20.14
C TRP A 55 22.64 -2.10 -21.04
N ALA A 56 23.65 -2.85 -20.59
CA ALA A 56 24.75 -3.25 -21.48
C ALA A 56 24.23 -4.07 -22.68
N ARG A 57 23.18 -4.87 -22.46
CA ARG A 57 22.41 -5.54 -23.52
C ARG A 57 20.96 -5.70 -23.07
N LYS A 58 20.01 -5.23 -23.88
CA LYS A 58 18.58 -5.47 -23.64
C LYS A 58 18.20 -6.88 -24.12
N PRO A 59 17.23 -7.55 -23.47
CA PRO A 59 16.64 -8.77 -23.99
C PRO A 59 16.09 -8.51 -25.39
N GLU A 60 16.41 -9.39 -26.34
CA GLU A 60 15.87 -9.29 -27.69
C GLU A 60 14.40 -9.72 -27.70
N PRO A 61 13.53 -9.04 -28.47
CA PRO A 61 12.13 -9.45 -28.59
C PRO A 61 12.04 -10.93 -29.03
N GLY A 62 11.37 -11.76 -28.22
CA GLY A 62 11.15 -13.18 -28.51
C GLY A 62 12.18 -14.15 -27.92
N GLN A 63 13.23 -13.67 -27.24
CA GLN A 63 14.13 -14.53 -26.47
C GLN A 63 13.52 -14.90 -25.12
N TRP A 64 13.42 -16.20 -24.85
CA TRP A 64 13.07 -16.73 -23.52
C TRP A 64 14.32 -16.87 -22.68
N HIS A 65 14.32 -16.25 -21.50
CA HIS A 65 15.43 -16.32 -20.55
C HIS A 65 15.00 -17.14 -19.32
N PRO A 66 15.53 -18.36 -19.11
CA PRO A 66 15.24 -19.12 -17.89
C PRO A 66 15.78 -18.37 -16.67
N SER A 67 14.93 -18.21 -15.65
CA SER A 67 15.42 -17.94 -14.30
C SER A 67 16.19 -19.16 -13.80
N ARG A 68 17.42 -18.94 -13.33
CA ARG A 68 18.26 -19.99 -12.71
C ARG A 68 17.69 -20.41 -11.36
#